data_AF-A0A1B6K2B7-F1
#
_entry.id   AF-A0A1B6K2B7-F1
#
_cell.length_a   1.000
_cell.length_b   1.000
_cell.length_c   1.000
_cell.angle_alpha   90.00
_cell.angle_beta   90.00
_cell.angle_gamma   90.00
#
_symmetry.space_group_name_H-M   'P 1'
#
loop_
_entity.id
_entity.type
_entity.pdbx_description
1 polymer ?
#
loop_
_entity_poly.entity_id
_entity_poly.type
_entity_poly.pdbx_seq_one_letter_code
_entity_poly.pdbx_strand_id
1 'polypeptide(L)'
;LLVSASDRSLHVFSTTGLVHVPTYHISGLPNTPTCLHYTIGATTEDPSMLLVGDDHGSITTIQFHQPQYSLFKRTSSDRMDTYFWKELENQADWVTISTEHGV
;
A
#
# COMPACT_ATOMS: atom_id res chain seq x y z
N LEU A 1 -6.89 3.41 7.87
CA LEU A 1 -6.89 4.65 7.06
C LEU A 1 -5.67 4.65 6.14
N LEU A 2 -5.85 5.03 4.89
CA LEU A 2 -4.79 5.19 3.88
C LEU A 2 -4.72 6.66 3.47
N VAL A 3 -3.51 7.22 3.42
CA VAL A 3 -3.27 8.61 3.03
C VAL A 3 -2.13 8.63 2.01
N SER A 4 -2.34 9.27 0.86
CA SER A 4 -1.27 9.65 -0.05
C SER A 4 -0.79 11.06 0.26
N ALA A 5 0.49 11.31 0.01
CA ALA A 5 1.07 12.63 0.10
C ALA A 5 1.80 13.02 -1.19
N SER A 6 1.91 14.33 -1.41
CA SER A 6 2.52 14.92 -2.60
C SER A 6 4.04 14.71 -2.68
N ASP A 7 4.67 14.23 -1.61
CA ASP A 7 6.08 13.86 -1.56
C ASP A 7 6.35 12.44 -2.09
N ARG A 8 5.37 11.84 -2.79
CA ARG A 8 5.42 10.48 -3.34
C ARG A 8 5.54 9.43 -2.25
N SER A 9 4.64 9.53 -1.27
CA SER A 9 4.54 8.56 -0.17
C SER A 9 3.09 8.11 0.06
N LEU A 10 2.98 6.93 0.68
CA LEU A 10 1.75 6.36 1.20
C LEU A 10 1.91 6.09 2.70
N HIS A 11 0.93 6.54 3.47
CA HIS A 11 0.86 6.31 4.91
C HIS A 11 -0.36 5.44 5.24
N VAL A 12 -0.13 4.43 6.06
CA VAL A 12 -1.16 3.51 6.54
C VAL A 12 -1.27 3.65 8.04
N PHE A 13 -2.47 3.91 8.53
CA PHE A 13 -2.77 4.04 9.95
C PHE A 13 -3.81 3.01 10.38
N SER A 14 -3.58 2.39 11.54
CA SER A 14 -4.61 1.68 12.27
C SER A 14 -5.58 2.68 12.88
N THR A 15 -6.88 2.47 12.63
CA THR A 15 -7.98 3.27 13.17
C THR A 15 -8.88 2.46 14.10
N THR A 16 -8.41 1.31 14.58
CA THR A 16 -9.19 0.44 15.48
C THR A 16 -9.27 0.96 16.91
N GLY A 17 -8.32 1.82 17.31
CA GLY A 17 -8.28 2.46 18.62
C GLY A 17 -8.68 3.94 18.59
N LEU A 18 -8.69 4.57 19.77
CA LEU A 18 -9.01 6.00 19.94
C LEU A 18 -7.95 6.93 19.31
N VAL A 19 -6.70 6.48 19.28
CA VAL A 19 -5.58 7.18 18.64
C VAL A 19 -5.22 6.45 17.36
N HIS A 20 -5.12 7.18 16.25
CA HIS A 20 -4.64 6.62 14.99
C HIS A 20 -3.15 6.30 15.11
N VAL A 21 -2.80 5.03 14.96
CA VAL A 21 -1.41 4.57 15.08
C VAL A 21 -0.83 4.35 13.68
N PRO A 22 0.29 4.99 13.31
CA PRO A 22 0.97 4.71 12.06
C PRO A 22 1.46 3.26 12.02
N THR A 23 1.06 2.53 11.00
CA THR A 23 1.43 1.12 10.82
C THR A 23 2.52 0.97 9.76
N TYR A 24 2.32 1.60 8.60
CA TYR A 24 3.24 1.53 7.47
C TYR A 24 3.48 2.90 6.85
N HIS A 25 4.69 3.11 6.38
CA HIS A 25 5.07 4.25 5.54
C HIS A 25 5.83 3.73 4.32
N ILE A 26 5.28 3.96 3.13
CA ILE A 26 5.93 3.64 1.87
C ILE A 26 6.36 4.95 1.24
N SER A 27 7.64 5.10 0.94
CA SER A 27 8.21 6.31 0.36
C SER A 27 8.84 6.07 -1.00
N GLY A 28 8.98 7.13 -1.79
CA GLY A 28 9.67 7.07 -3.07
C GLY A 28 8.87 6.40 -4.17
N LEU A 29 7.55 6.58 -4.17
CA LEU A 29 6.73 6.17 -5.30
C LEU A 29 7.25 6.85 -6.59
N PRO A 30 7.10 6.21 -7.77
CA PRO A 30 7.63 6.77 -9.02
C PRO A 30 7.09 8.17 -9.32
N ASN A 31 5.77 8.33 -9.15
CA ASN A 31 4.98 9.51 -9.44
C ASN A 31 4.14 9.94 -8.23
N THR A 32 3.51 11.11 -8.30
CA THR A 32 2.72 11.66 -7.18
C THR A 32 1.35 11.00 -7.15
N PRO A 33 0.94 10.32 -6.06
CA PRO A 33 -0.38 9.73 -6.00
C PRO A 33 -1.47 10.80 -5.89
N THR A 34 -2.47 10.74 -6.74
CA THR A 34 -3.58 11.71 -6.81
C THR A 34 -4.89 11.15 -6.28
N CYS A 35 -5.08 9.83 -6.36
CA CYS A 35 -6.25 9.15 -5.82
C CYS A 35 -5.92 7.73 -5.34
N LEU A 36 -6.70 7.25 -4.37
CA LEU A 36 -6.56 5.93 -3.78
C LEU A 36 -7.93 5.24 -3.75
N HIS A 37 -7.95 3.95 -4.06
CA HIS A 37 -9.12 3.11 -3.85
C HIS A 37 -8.71 1.75 -3.29
N TYR A 38 -9.28 1.37 -2.16
CA TYR A 38 -9.05 0.07 -1.55
C TYR A 38 -10.27 -0.82 -1.73
N THR A 39 -10.07 -2.00 -2.30
CA THR A 39 -11.11 -3.02 -2.43
C THR A 39 -10.79 -4.22 -1.54
N ILE A 40 -11.82 -4.71 -0.85
CA ILE A 40 -11.73 -5.89 -0.02
C ILE A 40 -12.03 -7.09 -0.90
N GLY A 41 -11.06 -7.98 -0.98
CA GLY A 41 -11.21 -9.27 -1.63
C GLY A 41 -12.23 -10.14 -0.90
N ALA A 42 -13.22 -10.68 -1.60
CA ALA A 42 -14.30 -11.46 -0.97
C ALA A 42 -13.85 -12.87 -0.55
N THR A 43 -12.82 -13.41 -1.19
CA THR A 43 -12.31 -14.77 -0.97
C THR A 43 -10.78 -14.79 -1.00
N THR A 44 -10.16 -15.95 -0.78
CA THR A 44 -8.71 -16.11 -0.97
C THR A 44 -8.28 -16.08 -2.44
N GLU A 45 -9.21 -16.32 -3.37
CA GLU A 45 -8.98 -16.28 -4.82
C GLU A 45 -9.17 -14.87 -5.40
N ASP A 46 -9.89 -14.01 -4.67
CA ASP A 46 -10.09 -12.60 -4.98
C ASP A 46 -9.30 -11.77 -3.96
N PRO A 47 -8.04 -11.40 -4.23
CA PRO A 47 -7.19 -10.74 -3.25
C PRO A 47 -7.65 -9.31 -2.97
N SER A 48 -7.42 -8.83 -1.75
CA SER A 48 -7.64 -7.40 -1.47
C SER A 48 -6.61 -6.57 -2.22
N MET A 49 -7.03 -5.42 -2.77
CA MET A 49 -6.18 -4.60 -3.62
C MET A 49 -6.25 -3.12 -3.22
N LEU A 50 -5.12 -2.43 -3.35
CA LEU A 50 -5.04 -0.97 -3.33
C LEU A 50 -4.70 -0.49 -4.73
N LEU A 51 -5.60 0.31 -5.30
CA LEU A 51 -5.39 1.04 -6.54
C LEU A 51 -4.87 2.44 -6.22
N VAL A 52 -3.81 2.84 -6.90
CA VAL A 52 -3.13 4.13 -6.76
C VAL A 52 -3.07 4.79 -8.12
N GLY A 53 -3.88 5.83 -8.32
CA GLY A 53 -3.76 6.69 -9.49
C GLY A 53 -2.72 7.77 -9.26
N ASP A 54 -1.95 8.10 -10.30
CA ASP A 54 -0.91 9.13 -10.24
C ASP A 54 -1.17 10.34 -11.14
N ASP A 55 -0.31 11.36 -11.01
CA ASP A 55 -0.33 12.61 -11.78
C ASP A 55 0.10 12.45 -13.24
N HIS A 56 0.57 11.27 -13.63
CA HIS A 56 0.89 10.90 -15.01
C HIS A 56 -0.20 10.03 -15.66
N GLY A 57 -1.33 9.82 -14.96
CA GLY A 57 -2.46 9.03 -15.47
C GLY A 57 -2.22 7.52 -15.45
N SER A 58 -1.17 7.04 -14.76
CA SER A 58 -0.98 5.60 -14.54
C SER A 58 -1.80 5.12 -13.35
N ILE A 59 -2.15 3.84 -13.37
CA ILE A 59 -2.79 3.15 -12.25
C ILE A 59 -1.84 2.06 -11.77
N THR A 60 -1.43 2.16 -10.51
CA THR A 60 -0.65 1.12 -9.84
C THR A 60 -1.56 0.30 -8.94
N THR A 61 -1.53 -1.01 -9.12
CA THR A 61 -2.27 -1.99 -8.32
C THR A 61 -1.31 -2.69 -7.36
N ILE A 62 -1.60 -2.60 -6.07
CA ILE A 62 -0.93 -3.36 -5.01
C ILE A 62 -1.89 -4.44 -4.55
N GLN A 63 -1.58 -5.68 -4.88
CA GLN A 63 -2.36 -6.84 -4.49
C GLN A 63 -1.81 -7.42 -3.20
N PHE A 64 -2.66 -7.58 -2.17
CA PHE A 64 -2.28 -8.11 -0.86
C PHE A 64 -2.61 -9.60 -0.77
N HIS A 65 -1.61 -10.44 -0.47
CA HIS A 65 -1.77 -11.89 -0.41
C HIS A 65 -2.32 -12.37 0.94
N GLN A 66 -2.05 -11.63 2.01
CA GLN A 66 -2.40 -12.03 3.40
C GLN A 66 -3.06 -10.90 4.21
N PRO A 67 -4.02 -10.14 3.65
CA PRO A 67 -4.53 -8.90 4.25
C PRO A 67 -5.24 -9.11 5.60
N GLN A 68 -5.70 -10.33 5.89
CA GLN A 68 -6.31 -10.68 7.18
C GLN A 68 -5.31 -10.72 8.33
N TYR A 69 -4.03 -10.99 8.02
CA TYR A 69 -2.94 -11.03 9.00
C TYR A 69 -2.17 -9.71 9.01
N SER A 70 -1.73 -9.26 7.83
CA SER A 70 -1.02 -7.99 7.65
C SER A 70 -0.92 -7.64 6.16
N LEU A 71 -0.91 -6.34 5.85
CA LEU A 71 -0.72 -5.84 4.48
C LEU A 71 0.72 -6.03 3.99
N PHE A 72 1.71 -5.88 4.88
CA PHE A 72 3.13 -6.02 4.56
C PHE A 72 3.85 -6.85 5.64
N LYS A 73 5.03 -7.39 5.35
CA LYS A 73 5.82 -8.12 6.34
C LYS A 73 6.35 -7.19 7.43
N ARG A 74 5.82 -7.32 8.64
CA ARG A 74 6.30 -6.59 9.81
C ARG A 74 7.77 -6.93 10.11
N THR A 75 8.60 -5.91 10.33
CA THR A 75 9.98 -6.10 10.81
C THR A 75 10.12 -5.83 12.31
N SER A 76 9.17 -5.10 12.90
CA SER A 76 9.10 -4.83 14.34
C SER A 76 7.64 -4.79 14.81
N SER A 77 7.36 -5.25 16.03
CA SER A 77 6.00 -5.19 16.60
C SER A 77 5.61 -3.79 17.07
N ASP A 78 6.58 -2.98 17.51
CA ASP A 78 6.34 -1.77 18.30
C ASP A 78 6.59 -0.47 17.53
N ARG A 79 7.03 -0.57 16.27
CA ARG A 79 7.33 0.59 15.42
C ARG A 79 6.52 0.56 14.12
N MET A 80 6.35 1.76 13.55
CA MET A 80 5.91 1.92 12.17
C MET A 80 6.97 1.29 11.25
N ASP A 81 6.57 0.36 10.38
CA ASP A 81 7.48 -0.16 9.36
C ASP A 81 7.57 0.85 8.22
N THR A 82 8.79 1.09 7.77
CA THR A 82 9.06 1.98 6.63
C THR A 82 9.65 1.16 5.49
N TYR A 83 9.10 1.34 4.29
CA TYR A 83 9.59 0.71 3.08
C TYR A 83 9.91 1.78 2.04
N PHE A 84 10.99 1.57 1.30
CA PHE A 84 11.18 2.28 0.05
C PHE A 84 10.45 1.53 -1.08
N TRP A 85 9.83 2.26 -2.01
CA TRP A 85 9.00 1.67 -3.07
C TRP A 85 9.70 0.54 -3.82
N LYS A 86 10.97 0.73 -4.19
CA LYS A 86 11.74 -0.30 -4.91
C LYS A 86 11.96 -1.56 -4.09
N GLU A 87 11.98 -1.47 -2.76
CA GLU A 87 12.21 -2.61 -1.87
C GLU A 87 10.95 -3.48 -1.70
N LEU A 88 9.79 -3.03 -2.16
CA LEU A 88 8.56 -3.84 -2.11
C LEU A 88 8.65 -5.09 -3.00
N GLU A 89 9.58 -5.13 -3.96
CA GLU A 89 9.87 -6.37 -4.71
C GLU A 89 10.40 -7.50 -3.79
N ASN A 90 11.04 -7.15 -2.66
CA ASN A 90 11.50 -8.11 -1.66
C ASN A 90 10.36 -8.63 -0.76
N GLN A 91 9.12 -8.18 -1.00
CA GLN A 91 7.92 -8.52 -0.24
C GLN A 91 6.96 -9.40 -1.05
N ALA A 92 7.45 -10.15 -2.04
CA ALA A 92 6.62 -10.95 -2.96
C ALA A 92 5.66 -11.94 -2.26
N ASP A 93 6.01 -12.46 -1.07
CA ASP A 93 5.13 -13.34 -0.29
C ASP A 93 3.90 -12.60 0.30
N TRP A 94 3.95 -11.27 0.34
CA TRP A 94 2.97 -10.39 0.99
C TRP A 94 2.21 -9.53 -0.02
N VAL A 95 2.92 -8.99 -1.01
CA VAL A 95 2.36 -8.09 -2.01
C VAL A 95 2.91 -8.37 -3.40
N THR A 96 2.05 -8.20 -4.39
CA THR A 96 2.43 -8.07 -5.80
C THR A 96 2.05 -6.68 -6.30
N ILE A 97 2.92 -6.07 -7.10
CA ILE A 97 2.71 -4.72 -7.64
C ILE A 97 2.72 -4.80 -9.17
N SER A 98 1.70 -4.21 -9.78
CA SER A 98 1.63 -3.99 -11.23
C SER A 98 1.24 -2.55 -11.52
N THR A 99 1.72 -2.01 -12.64
CA THR A 99 1.37 -0.65 -13.08
C THR A 99 0.89 -0.70 -14.53
N GLU A 100 -0.29 -0.13 -14.76
CA GLU A 100 -0.84 0.12 -16.08
C GLU A 100 -0.61 1.59 -16.41
N HIS A 101 0.10 1.86 -17.51
CA HIS A 101 0.33 3.22 -17.98
C HIS A 101 -0.84 3.66 -18.85
N GLY A 102 -1.40 4.83 -18.54
CA GLY A 102 -2.33 5.51 -19.44
C GLY A 102 -1.65 5.76 -20.79
N VAL A 103 -2.38 5.45 -21.88
CA VAL A 103 -1.93 5.68 -23.28
C VAL A 103 -1.77 7.17 -23.56
#